data_AF-A0A0A9VX68-F1
#
_entry.id   AF-A0A0A9VX68-F1
#
_cell.length_a   1.000
_cell.length_b   1.000
_cell.length_c   1.000
_cell.angle_alpha   90.00
_cell.angle_beta   90.00
_cell.angle_gamma   90.00
#
_symmetry.space_group_name_H-M   'P 1'
#
loop_
_entity.id
_entity.type
_entity.pdbx_description
1 polymer ?
#
loop_
_entity_poly.entity_id
_entity_poly.type
_entity_poly.pdbx_seq_one_letter_code
_entity_poly.pdbx_strand_id
1 'polypeptide(L)'
;KIFCCHGGLSPELQNLDQIKRIMRPSDVPEYGLLKDLLWSDPDKETLEWGGNDRGFSSTFGIDVVTKFLQKNDLDLICRAHEVVDTGYEFFGKRQLVTLFSAPSFRGEFDNSGAIMAVDGNLECSFQVMKTRGVGQTTKTNAGANPFGGKLSRCSVM
;
A
#
# COMPACT_ATOMS: atom_id res chain seq x y z
N LYS A 1 0.87 -1.93 16.17
CA LYS A 1 0.23 -0.64 15.82
C LYS A 1 -0.01 -0.46 14.32
N ILE A 2 0.88 -0.92 13.42
CA ILE A 2 0.64 -0.89 11.97
C ILE A 2 0.44 -2.32 11.43
N PHE A 3 -0.63 -2.56 10.67
CA PHE A 3 -0.83 -3.81 9.93
C PHE A 3 -0.39 -3.63 8.48
N CYS A 4 0.47 -4.53 7.99
CA CYS A 4 1.03 -4.46 6.64
C CYS A 4 0.62 -5.67 5.80
N CYS A 5 0.14 -5.42 4.59
CA CYS A 5 -0.16 -6.46 3.58
C CYS A 5 0.05 -5.90 2.17
N HIS A 6 -0.04 -6.73 1.13
CA HIS A 6 0.08 -6.25 -0.25
C HIS A 6 -1.27 -5.74 -0.76
N GLY A 7 -2.27 -6.63 -0.69
CA GLY A 7 -3.68 -6.41 -0.98
C GLY A 7 -4.34 -5.56 0.09
N GLY A 8 -5.29 -6.11 0.82
CA GLY A 8 -5.95 -5.40 1.89
C GLY A 8 -6.56 -6.35 2.89
N LEU A 9 -7.80 -6.08 3.27
CA LEU A 9 -8.53 -6.89 4.24
C LEU A 9 -9.34 -7.98 3.55
N SER A 10 -9.69 -9.02 4.30
CA SER A 10 -10.57 -10.10 3.84
C SER A 10 -11.85 -10.14 4.68
N PRO A 11 -13.03 -10.44 4.08
CA PRO A 11 -14.24 -10.73 4.85
C PRO A 11 -14.07 -11.98 5.73
N GLU A 12 -13.14 -12.87 5.39
CA GLU A 12 -12.80 -14.06 6.17
C GLU A 12 -11.79 -13.78 7.30
N LEU A 13 -11.18 -12.60 7.35
CA LEU A 13 -10.21 -12.23 8.38
C LEU A 13 -10.91 -11.82 9.67
N GLN A 14 -11.18 -12.80 10.53
CA GLN A 14 -11.80 -12.61 11.83
C GLN A 14 -10.78 -12.44 12.96
N ASN A 15 -9.63 -13.08 12.87
CA ASN A 15 -8.52 -12.99 13.82
C ASN A 15 -7.18 -13.07 13.07
N LEU A 16 -6.20 -12.27 13.48
CA LEU A 16 -4.83 -12.28 12.96
C LEU A 16 -4.13 -13.65 13.08
N ASP A 17 -4.53 -14.51 14.02
CA ASP A 17 -3.98 -15.87 14.09
C ASP A 17 -4.34 -16.73 12.87
N GLN A 18 -5.40 -16.40 12.12
CA GLN A 18 -5.71 -17.09 10.86
C GLN A 18 -4.58 -16.92 9.84
N ILE A 19 -3.93 -15.75 9.81
CA ILE A 19 -2.79 -15.48 8.93
C ILE A 19 -1.59 -16.35 9.33
N LYS A 20 -1.34 -16.50 10.63
CA LYS A 20 -0.23 -17.32 11.16
C LYS A 20 -0.39 -18.81 10.84
N ARG A 21 -1.63 -19.27 10.61
CA ARG A 21 -1.97 -20.67 10.31
C ARG A 21 -1.89 -21.02 8.83
N ILE A 22 -1.62 -20.04 7.96
CA ILE A 22 -1.41 -20.30 6.52
C ILE A 22 -0.13 -21.13 6.38
N MET A 23 -0.28 -22.38 5.99
CA MET A 23 0.83 -23.31 5.77
C MET A 23 1.64 -22.88 4.55
N ARG A 24 2.97 -23.02 4.64
CA ARG A 24 3.89 -22.75 3.52
C ARG A 24 4.68 -24.01 3.19
N PRO A 25 4.99 -24.27 1.90
CA PRO A 25 4.61 -23.47 0.73
C PRO A 25 3.10 -23.56 0.42
N SER A 26 2.56 -22.52 -0.21
CA SER A 26 1.18 -22.47 -0.69
C SER A 26 1.13 -21.63 -1.96
N ASP A 27 0.36 -22.10 -2.94
CA ASP A 27 -0.08 -21.26 -4.06
C ASP A 27 -1.15 -20.27 -3.57
N VAL A 28 -1.42 -19.23 -4.37
CA VAL A 28 -2.52 -18.31 -4.10
C VAL A 28 -3.84 -18.96 -4.54
N PRO A 29 -4.80 -19.19 -3.63
CA PRO A 29 -6.06 -19.85 -3.97
C PRO A 29 -6.97 -18.96 -4.82
N GLU A 30 -7.97 -19.56 -5.47
CA GLU A 30 -8.99 -18.83 -6.24
C GLU A 30 -9.96 -18.03 -5.36
N TYR A 31 -10.05 -18.33 -4.07
CA TYR A 31 -10.91 -17.66 -3.10
C TYR A 31 -10.30 -17.70 -1.69
N GLY A 32 -10.84 -16.87 -0.81
CA GLY A 32 -10.57 -16.87 0.61
C GLY A 32 -9.39 -16.02 1.08
N LEU A 33 -9.09 -16.14 2.37
CA LEU A 33 -8.21 -15.22 3.10
C LEU A 33 -6.89 -14.85 2.38
N LEU A 34 -6.12 -15.83 1.90
CA LEU A 34 -4.82 -15.56 1.28
C LEU A 34 -4.95 -14.76 -0.02
N LYS A 35 -5.99 -15.02 -0.82
CA LYS A 35 -6.26 -14.24 -2.04
C LYS A 35 -6.56 -12.80 -1.68
N ASP A 36 -7.46 -12.57 -0.73
CA ASP A 36 -7.90 -11.21 -0.40
C ASP A 36 -6.78 -10.36 0.20
N LEU A 37 -5.95 -10.93 1.07
CA LEU A 37 -4.75 -10.27 1.61
C LEU A 37 -3.76 -9.83 0.52
N LEU A 38 -3.85 -10.38 -0.69
CA LEU A 38 -3.01 -10.05 -1.84
C LEU A 38 -3.71 -9.18 -2.89
N TRP A 39 -5.05 -9.21 -2.99
CA TRP A 39 -5.78 -8.67 -4.14
C TRP A 39 -6.98 -7.77 -3.83
N SER A 40 -7.39 -7.64 -2.57
CA SER A 40 -8.50 -6.73 -2.22
C SER A 40 -8.06 -5.26 -2.27
N ASP A 41 -8.98 -4.35 -2.60
CA ASP A 41 -8.71 -2.90 -2.69
C ASP A 41 -9.64 -2.07 -1.80
N PRO A 42 -9.17 -0.96 -1.20
CA PRO A 42 -10.05 0.01 -0.54
C PRO A 42 -10.85 0.81 -1.59
N ASP A 43 -12.13 1.05 -1.33
CA ASP A 43 -12.98 1.86 -2.21
C ASP A 43 -13.85 2.81 -1.37
N LYS A 44 -13.94 4.07 -1.81
CA LYS A 44 -14.69 5.15 -1.13
C LYS A 44 -16.19 4.99 -1.32
N GLU A 45 -16.62 4.38 -2.43
CA GLU A 45 -18.02 4.18 -2.76
C GLU A 45 -18.58 2.86 -2.17
N THR A 46 -17.69 1.95 -1.78
CA THR A 46 -18.04 0.71 -1.08
C THR A 46 -18.36 0.99 0.40
N LEU A 47 -19.54 0.58 0.87
CA LEU A 47 -19.94 0.73 2.28
C LEU A 47 -19.19 -0.24 3.20
N GLU A 48 -19.32 -1.55 2.96
CA GLU A 48 -18.59 -2.58 3.70
C GLU A 48 -17.72 -3.42 2.77
N TRP A 49 -18.34 -4.32 2.00
CA TRP A 49 -17.67 -5.17 1.02
C TRP A 49 -18.35 -5.02 -0.34
N GLY A 50 -17.56 -4.99 -1.40
CA GLY A 50 -18.04 -4.86 -2.78
C GLY A 50 -17.33 -5.80 -3.74
N GLY A 51 -17.84 -5.90 -4.96
CA GLY A 51 -17.13 -6.57 -6.05
C GLY A 51 -15.94 -5.73 -6.50
N ASN A 52 -14.80 -6.37 -6.80
CA ASN A 52 -13.65 -5.67 -7.34
C ASN A 52 -13.72 -5.61 -8.87
N ASP A 53 -13.66 -4.41 -9.44
CA ASP A 53 -13.66 -4.16 -10.90
C ASP A 53 -12.47 -4.79 -11.62
N ARG A 54 -11.41 -5.16 -10.90
CA ARG A 54 -10.30 -5.98 -11.41
C ARG A 54 -10.73 -7.42 -11.75
N GLY A 55 -11.94 -7.83 -11.35
CA GLY A 55 -12.43 -9.20 -11.47
C GLY A 55 -11.78 -10.17 -10.48
N PHE A 56 -11.02 -9.68 -9.51
CA PHE A 56 -10.26 -10.49 -8.56
C PHE A 56 -10.41 -9.95 -7.13
N SER A 57 -10.82 -10.83 -6.20
CA SER A 57 -11.12 -10.49 -4.79
C SER A 57 -12.25 -9.45 -4.65
N SER A 58 -12.27 -8.71 -3.54
CA SER A 58 -13.34 -7.79 -3.13
C SER A 58 -12.79 -6.38 -2.90
N THR A 59 -13.65 -5.38 -2.99
CA THR A 59 -13.38 -4.05 -2.45
C THR A 59 -13.86 -3.94 -1.01
N PHE A 60 -13.31 -3.01 -0.24
CA PHE A 60 -13.76 -2.73 1.12
C PHE A 60 -13.81 -1.25 1.47
N GLY A 61 -14.81 -0.89 2.28
CA GLY A 61 -15.10 0.49 2.67
C GLY A 61 -14.31 1.00 3.87
N ILE A 62 -14.49 2.30 4.16
CA ILE A 62 -13.90 2.99 5.32
C ILE A 62 -14.35 2.34 6.64
N ASP A 63 -15.58 1.85 6.70
CA ASP A 63 -16.12 1.21 7.90
C ASP A 63 -15.40 -0.10 8.22
N VAL A 64 -15.02 -0.88 7.21
CA VAL A 64 -14.25 -2.12 7.39
C VAL A 64 -12.86 -1.80 7.93
N VAL A 65 -12.19 -0.78 7.39
CA VAL A 65 -10.89 -0.31 7.90
C VAL A 65 -11.00 0.10 9.37
N THR A 66 -12.00 0.92 9.70
CA THR A 66 -12.20 1.42 11.06
C THR A 66 -12.47 0.28 12.05
N LYS A 67 -13.39 -0.62 11.72
CA LYS A 67 -13.75 -1.77 12.55
C LYS A 67 -12.56 -2.70 12.76
N PHE A 68 -11.78 -2.97 11.70
CA PHE A 68 -10.60 -3.83 11.78
C PHE A 68 -9.54 -3.25 12.72
N LEU A 69 -9.23 -1.95 12.58
CA LEU A 69 -8.23 -1.29 13.42
C LEU A 69 -8.64 -1.27 14.89
N GLN A 70 -9.88 -0.89 15.18
CA GLN A 70 -10.43 -0.88 16.53
C GLN A 70 -10.42 -2.27 17.17
N LYS A 71 -10.84 -3.30 16.42
CA LYS A 71 -10.89 -4.69 16.92
C LYS A 71 -9.52 -5.22 17.33
N ASN A 72 -8.46 -4.78 16.65
CA ASN A 72 -7.11 -5.32 16.82
C ASN A 72 -6.16 -4.38 17.56
N ASP A 73 -6.66 -3.26 18.13
CA ASP A 73 -5.85 -2.21 18.78
C ASP A 73 -4.69 -1.71 17.89
N LEU A 74 -5.03 -1.38 16.64
CA LEU A 74 -4.12 -0.87 15.62
C LEU A 74 -4.51 0.55 15.21
N ASP A 75 -3.53 1.28 14.66
CA ASP A 75 -3.69 2.69 14.29
C ASP A 75 -3.69 2.89 12.77
N LEU A 76 -3.00 2.01 12.02
CA LEU A 76 -2.79 2.18 10.57
C LEU A 76 -2.75 0.83 9.83
N ILE A 77 -3.37 0.80 8.65
CA ILE A 77 -3.11 -0.22 7.62
C ILE A 77 -2.14 0.37 6.59
N CYS A 78 -1.04 -0.32 6.32
CA CYS A 78 -0.10 0.01 5.26
C CYS A 78 -0.17 -1.06 4.16
N ARG A 79 -0.51 -0.65 2.94
CA ARG A 79 -0.68 -1.56 1.80
C ARG A 79 -0.06 -1.05 0.50
N ALA A 80 -0.10 -1.84 -0.57
CA ALA A 80 0.49 -1.48 -1.87
C ALA A 80 -0.50 -1.68 -3.03
N HIS A 81 -0.13 -2.47 -4.06
CA HIS A 81 -0.99 -2.95 -5.15
C HIS A 81 -1.49 -1.91 -6.17
N GLU A 82 -1.91 -0.73 -5.72
CA GLU A 82 -2.47 0.32 -6.58
C GLU A 82 -1.43 1.38 -6.90
N VAL A 83 -1.33 1.75 -8.18
CA VAL A 83 -0.53 2.89 -8.63
C VAL A 83 -1.20 4.17 -8.13
N VAL A 84 -0.46 5.00 -7.39
CA VAL A 84 -0.94 6.29 -6.88
C VAL A 84 0.00 7.42 -7.29
N ASP A 85 -0.56 8.56 -7.68
CA ASP A 85 0.18 9.65 -8.35
C ASP A 85 1.43 10.12 -7.61
N THR A 86 1.37 10.25 -6.28
CA THR A 86 2.49 10.74 -5.48
C THR A 86 3.36 9.64 -4.87
N GLY A 87 3.08 8.38 -5.22
CA GLY A 87 3.71 7.19 -4.64
C GLY A 87 3.15 6.79 -3.27
N TYR A 88 2.34 7.64 -2.64
CA TYR A 88 1.50 7.25 -1.51
C TYR A 88 0.14 7.93 -1.56
N GLU A 89 -0.87 7.33 -0.95
CA GLU A 89 -2.20 7.93 -0.79
C GLU A 89 -2.84 7.47 0.53
N PHE A 90 -3.49 8.38 1.25
CA PHE A 90 -4.26 8.06 2.44
C PHE A 90 -5.73 7.78 2.12
N PHE A 91 -6.30 6.83 2.86
CA PHE A 91 -7.71 6.45 2.81
C PHE A 91 -8.30 6.43 4.24
N GLY A 92 -9.62 6.63 4.34
CA GLY A 92 -10.36 6.51 5.60
C GLY A 92 -9.80 7.36 6.75
N LYS A 93 -9.77 8.69 6.61
CA LYS A 93 -9.21 9.61 7.64
C LYS A 93 -7.77 9.25 8.06
N ARG A 94 -6.96 8.81 7.08
CA ARG A 94 -5.54 8.46 7.25
C ARG A 94 -5.30 7.17 8.07
N GLN A 95 -6.33 6.35 8.21
CA GLN A 95 -6.26 5.04 8.86
C GLN A 95 -5.74 3.93 7.93
N LEU A 96 -5.70 4.18 6.63
CA LEU A 96 -5.04 3.33 5.65
C LEU A 96 -4.14 4.18 4.76
N VAL A 97 -2.96 3.65 4.43
CA VAL A 97 -2.05 4.23 3.44
C VAL A 97 -1.71 3.21 2.37
N THR A 98 -1.87 3.60 1.11
CA THR A 98 -1.37 2.89 -0.06
C THR A 98 0.02 3.42 -0.40
N LEU A 99 0.99 2.52 -0.61
CA LEU A 99 2.35 2.81 -1.04
C LEU A 99 2.63 2.18 -2.40
N PHE A 100 3.22 2.97 -3.29
CA PHE A 100 3.70 2.50 -4.58
C PHE A 100 5.10 3.04 -4.82
N SER A 101 6.08 2.15 -5.00
CA SER A 101 7.51 2.53 -5.01
C SER A 101 8.15 2.51 -6.40
N ALA A 102 7.41 2.15 -7.46
CA ALA A 102 7.90 2.16 -8.84
C ALA A 102 7.48 3.48 -9.52
N PRO A 103 8.38 4.48 -9.64
CA PRO A 103 8.08 5.71 -10.38
C PRO A 103 7.96 5.43 -11.88
N SER A 104 7.20 6.25 -12.58
CA SER A 104 6.94 6.10 -14.02
C SER A 104 6.48 4.68 -14.37
N PHE A 105 5.50 4.14 -13.63
CA PHE A 105 5.17 2.72 -13.71
C PHE A 105 4.90 2.31 -15.17
N ARG A 106 5.63 1.29 -15.62
CA ARG A 106 5.60 0.75 -16.99
C ARG A 106 5.85 1.78 -18.11
N GLY A 107 6.27 3.01 -17.79
CA GLY A 107 6.37 4.12 -18.74
C GLY A 107 5.02 4.68 -19.20
N GLU A 108 3.91 4.22 -18.61
CA GLU A 108 2.54 4.62 -18.98
C GLU A 108 1.97 5.65 -17.99
N PHE A 109 2.45 5.61 -16.74
CA PHE A 109 2.04 6.52 -15.67
C PHE A 109 3.14 7.54 -15.40
N ASP A 110 2.78 8.75 -14.99
CA ASP A 110 3.74 9.76 -14.48
C ASP A 110 3.79 9.77 -12.93
N ASN A 111 3.45 8.64 -12.31
CA ASN A 111 3.41 8.52 -10.87
C ASN A 111 4.82 8.60 -10.26
N SER A 112 4.92 9.19 -9.08
CA SER A 112 6.10 9.08 -8.23
C SER A 112 6.15 7.72 -7.54
N GLY A 113 7.33 7.32 -7.08
CA GLY A 113 7.51 6.26 -6.09
C GLY A 113 7.57 6.85 -4.68
N ALA A 114 7.12 6.13 -3.65
CA ALA A 114 7.36 6.52 -2.27
C ALA A 114 7.84 5.35 -1.39
N ILE A 115 8.54 5.72 -0.31
CA ILE A 115 8.90 4.85 0.80
C ILE A 115 8.40 5.51 2.08
N MET A 116 7.68 4.76 2.93
CA MET A 116 7.32 5.21 4.27
C MET A 116 8.38 4.75 5.27
N ALA A 117 8.99 5.70 5.97
CA ALA A 117 9.86 5.48 7.10
C ALA A 117 9.07 5.64 8.40
N VAL A 118 9.17 4.65 9.27
CA VAL A 118 8.55 4.64 10.60
C VAL A 118 9.67 4.64 11.63
N ASP A 119 9.65 5.58 12.57
CA ASP A 119 10.69 5.70 13.59
C ASP A 119 10.34 4.97 14.91
N GLY A 120 11.18 5.12 15.93
CA GLY A 120 10.98 4.48 17.24
C GLY A 120 9.75 4.97 18.02
N ASN A 121 9.21 6.15 17.68
CA ASN A 121 7.99 6.71 18.25
C ASN A 121 6.75 6.39 17.40
N LEU A 122 6.91 5.60 16.34
CA LEU A 122 5.88 5.28 15.33
C LEU A 122 5.46 6.50 14.48
N GLU A 123 6.26 7.57 14.47
CA GLU A 123 6.05 8.70 13.56
C GLU A 123 6.34 8.25 12.13
N CYS A 124 5.40 8.54 11.22
CA CYS A 124 5.45 8.12 9.83
C CYS A 124 5.85 9.30 8.93
N SER A 125 6.95 9.13 8.18
CA SER A 125 7.41 10.09 7.18
C SER A 125 7.63 9.44 5.82
N PHE A 126 7.45 10.19 4.73
CA PHE A 126 7.50 9.67 3.37
C PHE A 126 8.69 10.26 2.62
N GLN A 127 9.46 9.39 1.98
CA GLN A 127 10.49 9.76 1.02
C GLN A 127 9.96 9.51 -0.40
N VAL A 128 9.82 10.58 -1.18
CA VAL A 128 9.22 10.52 -2.53
C VAL A 128 10.31 10.56 -3.61
N MET A 129 10.24 9.61 -4.53
CA MET A 129 11.04 9.48 -5.75
C MET A 129 10.23 9.96 -6.95
N LYS A 130 10.48 11.19 -7.40
CA LYS A 130 9.80 11.74 -8.57
C LYS A 130 10.33 11.14 -9.88
N THR A 131 9.46 11.10 -10.88
CA THR A 131 9.83 10.82 -12.26
C THR A 131 10.82 11.89 -12.75
N ARG A 132 11.82 11.48 -13.53
CA ARG A 132 12.67 12.43 -14.24
C ARG A 132 11.95 12.75 -15.56
N GLY A 133 11.63 14.02 -15.77
CA GLY A 133 11.02 14.46 -17.04
C GLY A 133 11.81 13.94 -18.24
N VAL A 134 11.09 13.54 -19.29
CA VAL A 134 11.65 13.08 -20.56
C VAL A 134 12.59 14.18 -21.10
N GLY A 135 13.90 13.93 -21.07
CA GLY A 135 14.93 14.87 -21.56
C GLY A 135 16.20 15.01 -20.71
N GLN A 136 16.28 14.45 -19.50
CA GLN A 136 17.52 14.47 -18.70
C GLN A 136 18.36 13.21 -18.92
N THR A 137 19.26 13.24 -19.92
CA THR A 137 20.36 12.27 -20.07
C THR A 137 21.39 12.50 -18.96
N THR A 138 21.49 11.58 -18.00
CA THR A 138 22.60 11.60 -17.05
C THR A 138 23.83 10.96 -17.68
N LYS A 139 24.89 11.75 -17.87
CA LYS A 139 26.26 11.23 -17.84
C LYS A 139 26.46 10.56 -16.48
N THR A 140 26.62 9.24 -16.47
CA THR A 140 26.88 8.46 -15.27
C THR A 140 28.36 8.65 -14.87
N ASN A 141 28.62 9.52 -13.89
CA ASN A 141 29.89 9.45 -13.15
C ASN A 141 29.77 8.34 -12.11
N ALA A 142 30.64 7.33 -12.23
CA ALA A 142 30.80 6.26 -11.25
C ALA A 142 31.14 6.87 -9.88
N GLY A 143 30.15 6.91 -8.98
CA GLY A 143 30.27 7.54 -7.65
C GLY A 143 29.01 8.25 -7.15
N ALA A 144 28.01 8.49 -8.01
CA ALA A 144 26.75 9.08 -7.60
C ALA A 144 25.72 8.01 -7.20
N ASN A 145 24.96 8.30 -6.14
CA ASN A 145 23.82 7.53 -5.65
C ASN A 145 22.92 7.10 -6.84
N PRO A 146 22.61 5.80 -7.04
CA PRO A 146 21.79 5.34 -8.17
C PRO A 146 20.38 5.96 -8.20
N PHE A 147 19.95 6.52 -7.07
CA PHE A 147 18.68 7.23 -6.91
C PHE A 147 18.84 8.73 -7.18
N GLY A 148 19.03 9.09 -8.44
CA GLY A 148 19.29 10.49 -8.82
C GLY A 148 18.07 11.44 -8.80
N GLY A 149 17.13 11.27 -7.88
CA GLY A 149 16.00 12.18 -7.64
C GLY A 149 16.19 12.98 -6.34
N LYS A 150 15.67 14.21 -6.28
CA LYS A 150 15.55 14.94 -5.01
C LYS A 150 14.55 14.20 -4.12
N LEU A 151 15.04 13.57 -3.05
CA LEU A 151 14.21 13.00 -1.99
C LEU A 151 13.57 14.16 -1.21
N SER A 152 12.25 14.30 -1.30
CA SER A 152 11.50 15.20 -0.41
C SER A 152 10.94 14.40 0.75
N ARG A 153 11.18 14.86 1.99
CA ARG A 153 10.64 14.27 3.22
C ARG A 153 9.39 15.03 3.65
N CYS A 154 8.24 14.36 3.73
CA CYS A 154 7.05 14.86 4.42
C CYS A 154 6.85 14.05 5.70
N SER A 155 6.80 14.70 6.87
CA SER A 155 6.25 14.06 8.08
C SER A 155 4.74 14.23 8.09
N VAL A 156 4.01 13.22 8.56
CA VAL A 156 2.55 13.24 8.48
C VAL A 156 1.87 12.79 9.78
N MET A 157 2.58 12.20 10.75
CA MET A 157 1.99 11.85 12.06
C MET A 157 2.93 12.16 13.20
#